data_AF-A0A9E4HRZ0-F1
#
_entry.id   AF-A0A9E4HRZ0-F1
#
_cell.length_a   1.000
_cell.length_b   1.000
_cell.length_c   1.000
_cell.angle_alpha   90.00
_cell.angle_beta   90.00
_cell.angle_gamma   90.00
#
_symmetry.space_group_name_H-M   'P 1'
#
loop_
_entity.id
_entity.type
_entity.pdbx_description
1 polymer ?
#
loop_
_entity_poly.entity_id
_entity_poly.type
_entity_poly.pdbx_seq_one_letter_code
_entity_poly.pdbx_strand_id
1 'polypeptide(L)'
;MTRREKFDKCPIWADILLLGQSEVQVTHQGLHCYSPRAGGEYKITEEVMAEVTRYDDIERVKITTWLVQQRRLGVTCPVLTLEAVEQAKAMSLPSMSTRIENLMRYLQEIAPLGKEIDIRSDHNKIQPLNILAHSSVGNFDELLILVQHCEETGLIATAFPNSAYPLWNIKLTAKGQMYLEALDAPNIDSRQAFVAMWFHDDTLDAYKKGIAPAIKGNGFNPFRIDHKEHNDKVCDEIIAEIRRSRFVVADFTCEKSKICRKFIVRGGVYFEAGFAFGLNIPVIWTCREDAVDSLHFDTRQYNHILWKDPDDLKQQLTHRIAAVITPSG
;
A
#
# COMPACT_ATOMS: atom_id res chain seq x y z
N MET A 1 -6.41 41.53 -10.81
CA MET A 1 -7.76 41.38 -10.23
C MET A 1 -8.15 39.91 -10.35
N THR A 2 -7.90 39.10 -9.32
CA THR A 2 -8.33 37.71 -9.25
C THR A 2 -9.84 37.68 -9.00
N ARG A 3 -10.63 37.28 -10.00
CA ARG A 3 -12.07 37.04 -9.83
C ARG A 3 -12.23 35.86 -8.87
N ARG A 4 -12.78 36.09 -7.68
CA ARG A 4 -13.21 35.01 -6.78
C ARG A 4 -14.58 34.53 -7.26
N GLU A 5 -14.60 33.57 -8.18
CA GLU A 5 -15.81 32.79 -8.44
C GLU A 5 -15.88 31.70 -7.36
N LYS A 6 -16.87 31.81 -6.47
CA LYS A 6 -17.16 30.78 -5.46
C LYS A 6 -17.87 29.63 -6.16
N PHE A 7 -17.22 28.48 -6.25
CA PHE A 7 -17.90 27.24 -6.61
C PHE A 7 -18.45 26.63 -5.33
N ASP A 8 -19.78 26.59 -5.20
CA ASP A 8 -20.47 25.99 -4.06
C ASP A 8 -20.61 24.47 -4.19
N LYS A 9 -19.98 23.84 -5.19
CA LYS A 9 -20.12 22.41 -5.51
C LYS A 9 -18.79 21.77 -5.85
N CYS A 10 -18.60 20.52 -5.42
CA CYS A 10 -17.40 19.75 -5.77
C CYS A 10 -17.36 19.54 -7.30
N PRO A 11 -16.27 19.94 -7.99
CA PRO A 11 -16.15 19.73 -9.43
C PRO A 11 -16.30 18.27 -9.89
N ILE A 12 -15.80 17.32 -9.09
CA ILE A 12 -15.87 15.89 -9.41
C ILE A 12 -17.26 15.32 -9.12
N TRP A 13 -17.91 15.79 -8.05
CA TRP A 13 -19.18 15.30 -7.52
C TRP A 13 -20.18 16.46 -7.39
N ALA A 14 -20.69 16.93 -8.54
CA ALA A 14 -21.46 18.16 -8.70
C ALA A 14 -22.75 18.28 -7.83
N ASP A 15 -23.14 17.22 -7.15
CA ASP A 15 -24.34 17.15 -6.30
C ASP A 15 -24.07 17.55 -4.84
N ILE A 16 -22.81 17.75 -4.47
CA ILE A 16 -22.41 18.00 -3.08
C ILE A 16 -22.13 19.49 -2.89
N LEU A 17 -22.98 20.13 -2.07
CA LEU A 17 -22.79 21.52 -1.65
C LEU A 17 -21.56 21.62 -0.74
N LEU A 18 -20.61 22.46 -1.13
CA LEU A 18 -19.36 22.77 -0.44
C LEU A 18 -19.55 23.75 0.73
N LEU A 19 -20.71 23.69 1.40
CA LEU A 19 -21.25 24.64 2.40
C LEU A 19 -20.16 25.24 3.31
N GLY A 20 -19.60 26.39 2.91
CA GLY A 20 -18.66 27.18 3.72
C GLY A 20 -17.33 26.51 4.09
N GLN A 21 -16.96 25.38 3.48
CA GLN A 21 -15.77 24.60 3.87
C GLN A 21 -14.81 24.28 2.72
N SER A 22 -15.06 24.85 1.53
CA SER A 22 -14.16 24.72 0.40
C SER A 22 -13.63 26.08 -0.02
N GLU A 23 -12.35 26.33 0.25
CA GLU A 23 -11.66 27.49 -0.31
C GLU A 23 -11.31 27.23 -1.77
N VAL A 24 -12.23 27.64 -2.62
CA VAL A 24 -11.99 27.67 -4.05
C VAL A 24 -11.22 28.95 -4.40
N GLN A 25 -9.91 28.82 -4.54
CA GLN A 25 -9.03 29.90 -5.00
C GLN A 25 -8.68 29.67 -6.46
N VAL A 26 -9.11 30.61 -7.32
CA VAL A 26 -8.72 30.66 -8.73
C VAL A 26 -7.26 31.11 -8.78
N THR A 27 -6.39 30.23 -9.29
CA THR A 27 -4.99 30.54 -9.59
C THR A 27 -4.80 30.61 -11.10
N HIS A 28 -3.71 31.20 -11.58
CA HIS A 28 -3.38 31.23 -13.02
C HIS A 28 -3.16 29.83 -13.66
N GLN A 29 -3.24 28.75 -12.88
CA GLN A 29 -2.95 27.37 -13.30
C GLN A 29 -4.10 26.39 -12.97
N GLY A 30 -5.28 26.88 -12.58
CA GLY A 30 -6.45 26.06 -12.25
C GLY A 30 -7.09 26.42 -10.91
N LEU A 31 -7.96 25.51 -10.43
CA LEU A 31 -8.83 25.69 -9.29
C LEU A 31 -8.32 24.90 -8.08
N HIS A 32 -8.10 25.57 -6.94
CA HIS A 32 -7.90 24.88 -5.65
C HIS A 32 -9.26 24.44 -5.09
N CYS A 33 -9.38 23.23 -4.55
CA CYS A 33 -10.63 22.65 -4.08
C CYS A 33 -10.42 21.90 -2.77
N TYR A 34 -11.37 21.96 -1.86
CA TYR A 34 -11.53 20.97 -0.79
C TYR A 34 -12.87 20.26 -1.00
N SER A 35 -12.89 18.93 -0.98
CA SER A 35 -14.14 18.17 -1.04
C SER A 35 -14.03 16.92 -0.18
N PRO A 36 -14.91 16.74 0.82
CA PRO A 36 -14.96 15.50 1.59
C PRO A 36 -15.20 14.27 0.71
N ARG A 37 -16.00 14.40 -0.35
CA ARG A 37 -16.25 13.31 -1.30
C ARG A 37 -15.04 13.01 -2.19
N ALA A 38 -14.12 13.95 -2.34
CA ALA A 38 -12.80 13.73 -2.95
C ALA A 38 -11.72 13.36 -1.92
N GLY A 39 -12.09 13.18 -0.65
CA GLY A 39 -11.21 12.83 0.47
C GLY A 39 -10.28 13.95 0.93
N GLY A 40 -10.56 15.23 0.61
CA GLY A 40 -9.78 16.38 1.07
C GLY A 40 -9.41 17.40 -0.01
N GLU A 41 -8.24 18.04 0.16
CA GLU A 41 -7.74 19.12 -0.72
C GLU A 41 -7.14 18.60 -2.02
N TYR A 42 -7.37 19.30 -3.14
CA TYR A 42 -6.77 19.02 -4.44
C TYR A 42 -6.79 20.28 -5.32
N LYS A 43 -5.99 20.28 -6.39
CA LYS A 43 -6.10 21.24 -7.49
C LYS A 43 -6.63 20.54 -8.73
N ILE A 44 -7.36 21.26 -9.57
CA ILE A 44 -7.87 20.74 -10.86
C ILE A 44 -7.60 21.77 -11.95
N THR A 45 -7.10 21.32 -13.10
CA THR A 45 -6.80 22.22 -14.23
C THR A 45 -8.07 22.59 -14.99
N GLU A 46 -8.03 23.68 -15.75
CA GLU A 46 -9.20 24.17 -16.51
C GLU A 46 -9.67 23.15 -17.57
N GLU A 47 -8.74 22.41 -18.17
CA GLU A 47 -9.04 21.36 -19.15
C GLU A 47 -9.86 20.24 -18.51
N VAL A 48 -9.43 19.75 -17.35
CA VAL A 48 -10.15 18.69 -16.63
C VAL A 48 -11.50 19.19 -16.13
N MET A 49 -11.59 20.44 -15.66
CA MET A 49 -12.85 21.04 -15.24
C MET A 49 -13.91 21.03 -16.35
N ALA A 50 -13.51 21.24 -17.61
CA ALA A 50 -14.43 21.22 -18.74
C ALA A 50 -14.98 19.81 -19.03
N GLU A 51 -14.23 18.76 -18.69
CA GLU A 51 -14.57 17.37 -19.00
C GLU A 51 -15.23 16.61 -17.85
N VAL A 52 -14.90 16.93 -16.60
CA VAL A 52 -15.27 16.13 -15.42
C VAL A 52 -16.78 15.96 -15.24
N THR A 53 -17.56 16.92 -15.75
CA THR A 53 -19.03 16.87 -15.76
C THR A 53 -19.60 15.72 -16.60
N ARG A 54 -18.83 15.23 -17.58
CA ARG A 54 -19.21 14.13 -18.49
C ARG A 54 -18.80 12.75 -17.98
N TYR A 55 -17.97 12.70 -16.94
CA TYR A 55 -17.47 11.42 -16.42
C TYR A 55 -18.58 10.66 -15.69
N ASP A 56 -18.58 9.35 -15.84
CA ASP A 56 -19.50 8.46 -15.14
C ASP A 56 -19.08 8.24 -13.67
N ASP A 57 -19.95 7.59 -12.88
CA ASP A 57 -19.69 7.40 -11.45
C ASP A 57 -18.48 6.49 -11.20
N ILE A 58 -18.19 5.51 -12.07
CA ILE A 58 -17.02 4.63 -11.94
C ILE A 58 -15.74 5.46 -12.14
N GLU A 59 -15.71 6.30 -13.17
CA GLU A 59 -14.60 7.21 -13.44
C GLU A 59 -14.38 8.19 -12.28
N ARG A 60 -15.46 8.76 -11.71
CA ARG A 60 -15.39 9.64 -10.53
C ARG A 60 -14.84 8.92 -9.30
N VAL A 61 -15.21 7.66 -9.08
CA VAL A 61 -14.65 6.84 -8.00
C VAL A 61 -13.17 6.56 -8.22
N LYS A 62 -12.75 6.25 -9.45
CA LYS A 62 -11.34 6.05 -9.78
C LYS A 62 -10.52 7.30 -9.52
N ILE A 63 -10.99 8.47 -9.98
CA ILE A 63 -10.34 9.77 -9.73
C ILE A 63 -10.25 10.04 -8.22
N THR A 64 -11.35 9.86 -7.50
CA THR A 64 -11.39 10.04 -6.04
C THR A 64 -10.41 9.12 -5.33
N THR A 65 -10.35 7.85 -5.74
CA THR A 65 -9.44 6.85 -5.19
C THR A 65 -7.99 7.23 -5.45
N TRP A 66 -7.67 7.70 -6.67
CA TRP A 66 -6.34 8.19 -7.01
C TRP A 66 -5.94 9.39 -6.13
N LEU A 67 -6.83 10.38 -5.93
CA LEU A 67 -6.57 11.53 -5.06
C LEU A 67 -6.27 11.10 -3.62
N VAL A 68 -7.06 10.18 -3.06
CA VAL A 68 -6.83 9.63 -1.71
C VAL A 68 -5.47 8.90 -1.64
N GLN A 69 -5.12 8.12 -2.66
CA GLN A 69 -3.82 7.44 -2.73
C GLN A 69 -2.64 8.42 -2.77
N GLN A 70 -2.73 9.49 -3.57
CA GLN A 70 -1.68 10.52 -3.59
C GLN A 70 -1.47 11.15 -2.21
N ARG A 71 -2.55 11.43 -1.47
CA ARG A 71 -2.45 11.96 -0.09
C ARG A 71 -1.81 10.94 0.86
N ARG A 72 -2.16 9.65 0.74
CA ARG A 72 -1.50 8.58 1.51
C ARG A 72 -0.01 8.44 1.18
N LEU A 73 0.41 8.80 -0.03
CA LEU A 73 1.82 8.89 -0.42
C LEU A 73 2.51 10.18 0.05
N GLY A 74 1.81 11.05 0.79
CA GLY A 74 2.35 12.30 1.35
C GLY A 74 2.16 13.54 0.48
N VAL A 75 1.47 13.43 -0.66
CA VAL A 75 1.14 14.60 -1.50
C VAL A 75 -0.02 15.36 -0.86
N THR A 76 0.28 16.48 -0.20
CA THR A 76 -0.71 17.23 0.60
C THR A 76 -1.87 17.80 -0.23
N CYS A 77 -1.58 18.31 -1.43
CA CYS A 77 -2.58 18.86 -2.35
C CYS A 77 -2.33 18.33 -3.77
N PRO A 78 -2.84 17.13 -4.12
CA PRO A 78 -2.67 16.52 -5.42
C PRO A 78 -3.25 17.38 -6.55
N VAL A 79 -2.62 17.37 -7.72
CA VAL A 79 -3.08 18.13 -8.89
C VAL A 79 -3.69 17.18 -9.92
N LEU A 80 -4.96 17.40 -10.23
CA LEU A 80 -5.71 16.64 -11.22
C LEU A 80 -5.55 17.28 -12.60
N THR A 81 -4.55 16.79 -13.34
CA THR A 81 -4.29 17.07 -14.77
C THR A 81 -4.95 16.03 -15.67
N LEU A 82 -4.95 16.23 -16.99
CA LEU A 82 -5.44 15.21 -17.95
C LEU A 82 -4.68 13.89 -17.80
N GLU A 83 -3.34 13.95 -17.65
CA GLU A 83 -2.51 12.76 -17.41
C GLU A 83 -2.90 12.04 -16.10
N ALA A 84 -3.13 12.78 -15.02
CA ALA A 84 -3.58 12.18 -13.75
C ALA A 84 -4.95 11.51 -13.89
N VAL A 85 -5.86 12.09 -14.67
CA VAL A 85 -7.16 11.49 -14.98
C VAL A 85 -6.99 10.21 -15.79
N GLU A 86 -6.14 10.20 -16.81
CA GLU A 86 -5.84 8.99 -17.61
C GLU A 86 -5.24 7.88 -16.74
N GLN A 87 -4.28 8.21 -15.87
CA GLN A 87 -3.73 7.28 -14.89
C GLN A 87 -4.81 6.72 -13.96
N ALA A 88 -5.66 7.59 -13.39
CA ALA A 88 -6.76 7.17 -12.53
C ALA A 88 -7.73 6.24 -13.27
N LYS A 89 -8.11 6.58 -14.51
CA LYS A 89 -9.03 5.77 -15.33
C LYS A 89 -8.44 4.42 -15.73
N ALA A 90 -7.12 4.36 -15.96
CA ALA A 90 -6.40 3.13 -16.28
C ALA A 90 -6.28 2.16 -15.09
N MET A 91 -6.42 2.64 -13.86
CA MET A 91 -6.40 1.79 -12.67
C MET A 91 -7.64 0.89 -12.61
N SER A 92 -7.45 -0.34 -12.15
CA SER A 92 -8.54 -1.17 -11.66
C SER A 92 -9.03 -0.61 -10.33
N LEU A 93 -10.35 -0.65 -10.08
CA LEU A 93 -10.85 -0.33 -8.76
C LEU A 93 -10.32 -1.33 -7.72
N PRO A 94 -10.08 -0.91 -6.47
CA PRO A 94 -9.62 -1.81 -5.43
C PRO A 94 -10.58 -3.00 -5.24
N SER A 95 -10.00 -4.17 -4.96
CA SER A 95 -10.75 -5.38 -4.62
C SER A 95 -11.63 -5.17 -3.39
N MET A 96 -12.65 -6.01 -3.19
CA MET A 96 -13.53 -5.92 -2.00
C MET A 96 -12.74 -5.96 -0.69
N SER A 97 -11.76 -6.85 -0.57
CA SER A 97 -10.88 -6.93 0.60
C SER A 97 -10.13 -5.61 0.81
N THR A 98 -9.54 -5.05 -0.24
CA THR A 98 -8.83 -3.75 -0.15
C THR A 98 -9.76 -2.61 0.23
N ARG A 99 -11.02 -2.61 -0.22
CA ARG A 99 -12.00 -1.60 0.19
C ARG A 99 -12.41 -1.73 1.65
N ILE A 100 -12.54 -2.96 2.17
CA ILE A 100 -12.76 -3.24 3.59
C ILE A 100 -11.57 -2.75 4.42
N GLU A 101 -10.34 -3.07 4.02
CA GLU A 101 -9.13 -2.58 4.68
C GLU A 101 -9.08 -1.05 4.71
N ASN A 102 -9.36 -0.41 3.57
CA ASN A 102 -9.42 1.04 3.42
C ASN A 102 -10.46 1.67 4.35
N LEU A 103 -11.66 1.09 4.43
CA LEU A 103 -12.70 1.50 5.37
C LEU A 103 -12.19 1.39 6.81
N MET A 104 -11.69 0.22 7.20
CA MET A 104 -11.23 -0.05 8.57
C MET A 104 -10.11 0.90 9.00
N ARG A 105 -9.13 1.18 8.13
CA ARG A 105 -8.06 2.16 8.40
C ARG A 105 -8.59 3.57 8.57
N TYR A 106 -9.55 3.97 7.73
CA TYR A 106 -10.17 5.29 7.86
C TYR A 106 -10.97 5.41 9.18
N LEU A 107 -11.71 4.37 9.57
CA LEU A 107 -12.45 4.36 10.85
C LEU A 107 -11.49 4.47 12.05
N GLN A 108 -10.34 3.78 12.02
CA GLN A 108 -9.31 3.89 13.05
C GLN A 108 -8.72 5.31 13.16
N GLU A 109 -8.55 6.00 12.04
CA GLU A 109 -8.04 7.38 11.99
C GLU A 109 -9.00 8.38 12.66
N ILE A 110 -10.30 8.27 12.38
CA ILE A 110 -11.29 9.26 12.84
C ILE A 110 -11.85 8.94 14.24
N ALA A 111 -11.71 7.70 14.70
CA ALA A 111 -12.30 7.24 15.95
C ALA A 111 -11.41 6.21 16.67
N PRO A 112 -10.85 6.57 17.84
CA PRO A 112 -10.21 5.58 18.70
C PRO A 112 -11.21 4.52 19.17
N LEU A 113 -10.67 3.39 19.66
CA LEU A 113 -11.44 2.22 20.07
C LEU A 113 -12.66 2.59 20.96
N GLY A 114 -13.84 2.08 20.59
CA GLY A 114 -15.08 2.28 21.34
C GLY A 114 -15.80 3.61 21.10
N LYS A 115 -15.22 4.54 20.33
CA LYS A 115 -15.92 5.78 19.92
C LYS A 115 -16.92 5.49 18.80
N GLU A 116 -18.09 6.09 18.91
CA GLU A 116 -19.18 5.97 17.93
C GLU A 116 -18.94 6.86 16.71
N ILE A 117 -19.28 6.35 15.53
CA ILE A 117 -19.18 7.03 14.24
C ILE A 117 -20.57 7.01 13.59
N ASP A 118 -21.07 8.21 13.26
CA ASP A 118 -22.33 8.40 12.54
C ASP A 118 -22.06 8.37 11.03
N ILE A 119 -22.55 7.32 10.37
CA ILE A 119 -22.39 7.11 8.94
C ILE A 119 -23.67 7.39 8.16
N ARG A 120 -24.68 8.06 8.72
CA ARG A 120 -25.95 8.33 8.02
C ARG A 120 -25.73 8.99 6.65
N SER A 121 -26.42 8.49 5.62
CA SER A 121 -26.44 9.14 4.30
C SER A 121 -27.08 10.52 4.40
N ASP A 122 -26.24 11.55 4.41
CA ASP A 122 -26.64 12.95 4.36
C ASP A 122 -25.55 13.70 3.59
N HIS A 123 -25.91 14.18 2.40
CA HIS A 123 -25.00 14.89 1.51
C HIS A 123 -24.45 16.20 2.12
N ASN A 124 -25.05 16.69 3.21
CA ASN A 124 -24.56 17.86 3.94
C ASN A 124 -23.59 17.50 5.07
N LYS A 125 -23.41 16.22 5.40
CA LYS A 125 -22.47 15.78 6.45
C LYS A 125 -21.13 15.41 5.85
N ILE A 126 -20.07 15.96 6.46
CA ILE A 126 -18.67 15.74 6.06
C ILE A 126 -18.24 14.28 6.25
N GLN A 127 -18.61 13.67 7.38
CA GLN A 127 -18.13 12.32 7.74
C GLN A 127 -18.55 11.24 6.74
N PRO A 128 -19.84 11.06 6.40
CA PRO A 128 -20.26 10.07 5.40
C PRO A 128 -19.55 10.25 4.06
N LEU A 129 -19.37 11.49 3.60
CA LEU A 129 -18.72 11.79 2.32
C LEU A 129 -17.24 11.40 2.30
N ASN A 130 -16.51 11.67 3.39
CA ASN A 130 -15.13 11.20 3.53
C ASN A 130 -15.05 9.68 3.58
N ILE A 131 -15.95 9.00 4.31
CA ILE A 131 -15.95 7.54 4.38
C ILE A 131 -16.04 6.95 2.96
N LEU A 132 -16.98 7.45 2.15
CA LEU A 132 -17.13 6.99 0.76
C LEU A 132 -15.86 7.19 -0.08
N ALA A 133 -15.16 8.31 0.12
CA ALA A 133 -13.92 8.62 -0.60
C ALA A 133 -12.78 7.69 -0.16
N HIS A 134 -12.59 7.56 1.15
CA HIS A 134 -11.48 6.80 1.72
C HIS A 134 -11.65 5.29 1.61
N SER A 135 -12.89 4.77 1.47
CA SER A 135 -13.19 3.36 1.22
C SER A 135 -13.30 2.99 -0.27
N SER A 136 -13.09 3.92 -1.19
CA SER A 136 -13.16 3.70 -2.65
C SER A 136 -14.51 3.13 -3.13
N VAL A 137 -15.62 3.67 -2.62
CA VAL A 137 -16.99 3.28 -3.02
C VAL A 137 -17.71 4.41 -3.73
N GLY A 138 -18.65 4.07 -4.61
CA GLY A 138 -19.40 5.03 -5.43
C GLY A 138 -20.57 5.71 -4.73
N ASN A 139 -21.23 5.01 -3.82
CA ASN A 139 -22.48 5.45 -3.22
C ASN A 139 -22.67 4.81 -1.84
N PHE A 140 -23.76 5.20 -1.20
CA PHE A 140 -24.08 4.73 0.14
C PHE A 140 -24.47 3.25 0.19
N ASP A 141 -25.06 2.71 -0.86
CA ASP A 141 -25.45 1.30 -0.92
C ASP A 141 -24.21 0.39 -0.93
N GLU A 142 -23.19 0.75 -1.72
CA GLU A 142 -21.88 0.08 -1.68
C GLU A 142 -21.23 0.17 -0.31
N LEU A 143 -21.27 1.34 0.34
CA LEU A 143 -20.74 1.51 1.69
C LEU A 143 -21.46 0.58 2.68
N LEU A 144 -22.78 0.48 2.59
CA LEU A 144 -23.57 -0.33 3.49
C LEU A 144 -23.22 -1.82 3.38
N ILE A 145 -22.90 -2.31 2.18
CA ILE A 145 -22.42 -3.68 1.97
C ILE A 145 -21.11 -3.94 2.74
N LEU A 146 -20.15 -3.00 2.67
CA LEU A 146 -18.89 -3.11 3.41
C LEU A 146 -19.13 -3.08 4.93
N VAL A 147 -19.94 -2.14 5.39
CA VAL A 147 -20.28 -1.97 6.81
C VAL A 147 -20.97 -3.22 7.35
N GLN A 148 -21.94 -3.76 6.62
CA GLN A 148 -22.63 -4.99 6.99
C GLN A 148 -21.65 -6.16 7.09
N HIS A 149 -20.77 -6.35 6.11
CA HIS A 149 -19.75 -7.40 6.17
C HIS A 149 -18.82 -7.23 7.38
N CYS A 150 -18.38 -6.01 7.68
CA CYS A 150 -17.55 -5.71 8.85
C CYS A 150 -18.29 -6.02 10.16
N GLU A 151 -19.60 -5.79 10.24
CA GLU A 151 -20.40 -6.13 11.42
C GLU A 151 -20.55 -7.66 11.56
N GLU A 152 -20.91 -8.36 10.48
CA GLU A 152 -21.07 -9.82 10.46
C GLU A 152 -19.78 -10.56 10.82
N THR A 153 -18.63 -10.01 10.41
CA THR A 153 -17.31 -10.54 10.77
C THR A 153 -16.83 -10.05 12.13
N GLY A 154 -17.57 -9.17 12.80
CA GLY A 154 -17.28 -8.64 14.14
C GLY A 154 -16.14 -7.62 14.17
N LEU A 155 -15.71 -7.09 13.03
CA LEU A 155 -14.71 -6.02 12.92
C LEU A 155 -15.24 -4.68 13.44
N ILE A 156 -16.52 -4.43 13.23
CA ILE A 156 -17.26 -3.31 13.82
C ILE A 156 -18.49 -3.83 14.57
N ALA A 157 -19.11 -2.96 15.37
CA ALA A 157 -20.39 -3.23 16.00
C ALA A 157 -21.33 -2.03 15.86
N THR A 158 -22.63 -2.28 15.85
CA THR A 158 -23.63 -1.22 15.92
C THR A 158 -23.72 -0.64 17.33
N ALA A 159 -23.76 0.69 17.44
CA ALA A 159 -23.89 1.39 18.70
C ALA A 159 -25.33 1.32 19.25
N PHE A 160 -26.32 1.34 18.34
CA PHE A 160 -27.75 1.29 18.67
C PHE A 160 -28.45 0.15 17.92
N PRO A 161 -28.27 -1.12 18.36
CA PRO A 161 -28.77 -2.30 17.64
C PRO A 161 -30.30 -2.35 17.54
N ASN A 162 -31.01 -1.72 18.48
CA ASN A 162 -32.48 -1.66 18.49
C ASN A 162 -33.07 -0.44 17.76
N SER A 163 -32.24 0.36 17.08
CA SER A 163 -32.75 1.49 16.29
C SER A 163 -33.35 1.00 14.97
N ALA A 164 -34.19 1.82 14.33
CA ALA A 164 -34.72 1.52 13.00
C ALA A 164 -33.63 1.39 11.93
N TYR A 165 -32.42 1.91 12.22
CA TYR A 165 -31.29 1.94 11.30
C TYR A 165 -29.98 1.69 12.07
N PRO A 166 -29.74 0.46 12.55
CA PRO A 166 -28.66 0.16 13.50
C PRO A 166 -27.27 0.41 12.90
N LEU A 167 -27.11 0.14 11.60
CA LEU A 167 -25.87 0.31 10.84
C LEU A 167 -25.44 1.78 10.67
N TRP A 168 -26.27 2.75 11.05
CA TRP A 168 -25.92 4.17 10.93
C TRP A 168 -24.99 4.68 12.01
N ASN A 169 -24.88 3.98 13.13
CA ASN A 169 -23.95 4.33 14.19
C ASN A 169 -23.10 3.11 14.49
N ILE A 170 -21.83 3.17 14.15
CA ILE A 170 -20.90 2.04 14.27
C ILE A 170 -19.77 2.37 15.23
N LYS A 171 -19.12 1.35 15.76
CA LYS A 171 -17.92 1.46 16.58
C LYS A 171 -16.91 0.38 16.18
N LEU A 172 -15.63 0.73 16.18
CA LEU A 172 -14.55 -0.23 15.99
C LEU A 172 -14.49 -1.17 17.20
N THR A 173 -14.42 -2.49 16.97
CA THR A 173 -14.30 -3.48 18.04
C THR A 173 -12.84 -3.82 18.31
N ALA A 174 -12.56 -4.50 19.42
CA ALA A 174 -11.23 -5.07 19.68
C ALA A 174 -10.79 -6.02 18.56
N LYS A 175 -11.71 -6.82 18.00
CA LYS A 175 -11.42 -7.70 16.86
C LYS A 175 -11.07 -6.92 15.60
N GLY A 176 -11.75 -5.79 15.34
CA GLY A 176 -11.42 -4.89 14.24
C GLY A 176 -10.03 -4.27 14.38
N GLN A 177 -9.65 -3.89 15.60
CA GLN A 177 -8.32 -3.38 15.91
C GLN A 177 -7.24 -4.46 15.72
N MET A 178 -7.46 -5.67 16.23
CA MET A 178 -6.56 -6.82 16.03
C MET A 178 -6.43 -7.19 14.55
N TYR A 179 -7.51 -7.08 13.78
CA TYR A 179 -7.48 -7.30 12.33
C TYR A 179 -6.56 -6.28 11.63
N LEU A 180 -6.66 -4.99 11.97
CA LEU A 180 -5.76 -3.96 11.43
C LEU A 180 -4.30 -4.20 11.84
N GLU A 181 -4.06 -4.56 13.10
CA GLU A 181 -2.73 -4.93 13.58
C GLU A 181 -2.17 -6.14 12.83
N ALA A 182 -3.01 -7.14 12.52
CA ALA A 182 -2.60 -8.31 11.76
C ALA A 182 -2.28 -8.00 10.29
N LEU A 183 -2.92 -6.99 9.69
CA LEU A 183 -2.56 -6.51 8.34
C LEU A 183 -1.19 -5.84 8.31
N ASP A 184 -0.83 -5.19 9.41
CA ASP A 184 0.46 -4.51 9.58
C ASP A 184 1.53 -5.45 10.18
N ALA A 185 1.13 -6.61 10.69
CA ALA A 185 2.02 -7.61 11.24
C ALA A 185 2.70 -8.42 10.13
N PRO A 186 3.98 -8.80 10.30
CA PRO A 186 4.60 -9.80 9.45
C PRO A 186 3.80 -11.09 9.51
N ASN A 187 3.66 -11.80 8.39
CA ASN A 187 2.86 -13.01 8.30
C ASN A 187 3.53 -14.17 9.07
N ILE A 188 3.25 -14.26 10.38
CA ILE A 188 3.88 -15.22 11.31
C ILE A 188 3.49 -16.66 10.95
N ASP A 189 2.32 -16.92 10.36
CA ASP A 189 1.93 -18.30 10.01
C ASP A 189 2.49 -18.75 8.66
N SER A 190 3.01 -17.82 7.87
CA SER A 190 3.63 -18.14 6.60
C SER A 190 4.86 -19.02 6.83
N ARG A 191 4.95 -20.06 6.00
CA ARG A 191 6.18 -20.82 5.83
C ARG A 191 7.02 -20.27 4.69
N GLN A 192 6.58 -19.24 3.97
CA GLN A 192 7.31 -18.70 2.83
C GLN A 192 8.42 -17.74 3.28
N ALA A 193 9.58 -17.84 2.65
CA ALA A 193 10.65 -16.87 2.73
C ALA A 193 10.93 -16.30 1.33
N PHE A 194 10.71 -15.00 1.15
CA PHE A 194 10.99 -14.34 -0.12
C PHE A 194 12.50 -14.21 -0.30
N VAL A 195 13.01 -14.47 -1.49
CA VAL A 195 14.42 -14.35 -1.83
C VAL A 195 14.57 -13.26 -2.87
N ALA A 196 15.07 -12.11 -2.43
CA ALA A 196 15.44 -10.97 -3.25
C ALA A 196 16.91 -11.12 -3.67
N MET A 197 17.19 -11.48 -4.92
CA MET A 197 18.57 -11.64 -5.38
C MET A 197 18.72 -11.43 -6.87
N TRP A 198 19.96 -11.25 -7.33
CA TRP A 198 20.23 -11.13 -8.75
C TRP A 198 20.02 -12.47 -9.49
N PHE A 199 19.28 -12.41 -10.62
CA PHE A 199 19.12 -13.51 -11.57
C PHE A 199 20.29 -13.57 -12.56
N HIS A 200 21.39 -14.19 -12.13
CA HIS A 200 22.56 -14.43 -12.97
C HIS A 200 23.13 -15.82 -12.71
N ASP A 201 23.84 -16.37 -13.69
CA ASP A 201 24.47 -17.67 -13.55
C ASP A 201 25.47 -17.69 -12.38
N ASP A 202 26.16 -16.57 -12.13
CA ASP A 202 27.15 -16.43 -11.06
C ASP A 202 26.55 -16.46 -9.64
N THR A 203 25.27 -16.15 -9.50
CA THR A 203 24.54 -16.18 -8.22
C THR A 203 23.62 -17.39 -8.11
N LEU A 204 23.51 -18.20 -9.18
CA LEU A 204 22.64 -19.36 -9.23
C LEU A 204 23.05 -20.43 -8.21
N ASP A 205 24.35 -20.65 -8.05
CA ASP A 205 24.89 -21.60 -7.07
C ASP A 205 24.67 -21.12 -5.64
N ALA A 206 24.80 -19.82 -5.38
CA ALA A 206 24.46 -19.22 -4.09
C ALA A 206 22.99 -19.47 -3.73
N TYR A 207 22.07 -19.39 -4.69
CA TYR A 207 20.67 -19.76 -4.48
C TYR A 207 20.48 -21.26 -4.23
N LYS A 208 20.92 -22.10 -5.18
CA LYS A 208 20.60 -23.54 -5.22
C LYS A 208 21.27 -24.33 -4.09
N LYS A 209 22.50 -23.97 -3.72
CA LYS A 209 23.32 -24.68 -2.74
C LYS A 209 23.34 -23.96 -1.38
N GLY A 210 23.23 -22.62 -1.38
CA GLY A 210 23.24 -21.80 -0.19
C GLY A 210 21.84 -21.47 0.35
N ILE A 211 21.20 -20.48 -0.26
CA ILE A 211 19.98 -19.82 0.25
C ILE A 211 18.80 -20.79 0.36
N ALA A 212 18.44 -21.46 -0.72
CA ALA A 212 17.26 -22.32 -0.74
C ALA A 212 17.40 -23.52 0.24
N PRO A 213 18.54 -24.22 0.31
CA PRO A 213 18.76 -25.26 1.32
C PRO A 213 18.75 -24.74 2.77
N ALA A 214 19.31 -23.55 3.03
CA ALA A 214 19.31 -22.96 4.38
C ALA A 214 17.89 -22.63 4.88
N ILE A 215 17.06 -22.08 3.99
CA ILE A 215 15.64 -21.79 4.26
C ILE A 215 14.87 -23.10 4.50
N LYS A 216 15.01 -24.09 3.61
CA LYS A 216 14.35 -25.41 3.75
C LYS A 216 14.77 -26.15 5.00
N GLY A 217 16.05 -26.08 5.37
CA GLY A 217 16.60 -26.70 6.58
C GLY A 217 15.99 -26.15 7.88
N ASN A 218 15.43 -24.93 7.84
CA ASN A 218 14.71 -24.31 8.96
C ASN A 218 13.18 -24.48 8.88
N GLY A 219 12.68 -25.33 7.99
CA GLY A 219 11.24 -25.62 7.87
C GLY A 219 10.44 -24.59 7.05
N PHE A 220 11.12 -23.71 6.32
CA PHE A 220 10.52 -22.70 5.45
C PHE A 220 10.63 -23.06 3.97
N ASN A 221 9.79 -22.46 3.13
CA ASN A 221 9.75 -22.62 1.69
C ASN A 221 10.38 -21.39 1.02
N PRO A 222 11.53 -21.53 0.34
CA PRO A 222 12.13 -20.42 -0.39
C PRO A 222 11.26 -20.09 -1.61
N PHE A 223 10.91 -18.83 -1.76
CA PHE A 223 10.22 -18.30 -2.93
C PHE A 223 11.10 -17.23 -3.58
N ARG A 224 11.43 -17.41 -4.84
CA ARG A 224 12.17 -16.46 -5.66
C ARG A 224 11.40 -16.27 -6.95
N ILE A 225 11.01 -15.04 -7.27
CA ILE A 225 10.24 -14.75 -8.48
C ILE A 225 11.17 -14.78 -9.70
N ASP A 226 11.01 -15.74 -10.61
CA ASP A 226 11.84 -15.79 -11.82
C ASP A 226 11.14 -15.01 -12.96
N HIS A 227 11.91 -14.27 -13.78
CA HIS A 227 11.41 -13.40 -14.87
C HIS A 227 10.61 -14.07 -16.00
N LYS A 228 10.19 -15.34 -15.89
CA LYS A 228 9.50 -16.03 -16.98
C LYS A 228 8.00 -15.70 -17.02
N GLU A 229 7.63 -14.95 -18.07
CA GLU A 229 6.32 -14.92 -18.74
C GLU A 229 5.15 -14.19 -18.07
N HIS A 230 5.31 -12.95 -17.59
CA HIS A 230 4.16 -12.13 -17.20
C HIS A 230 4.22 -10.76 -17.88
N ASN A 231 3.36 -10.58 -18.89
CA ASN A 231 3.22 -9.34 -19.68
C ASN A 231 2.54 -8.20 -18.91
N ASP A 232 2.23 -8.38 -17.62
CA ASP A 232 1.64 -7.35 -16.77
C ASP A 232 2.33 -7.31 -15.39
N LYS A 233 2.79 -6.12 -14.99
CA LYS A 233 3.11 -5.66 -13.63
C LYS A 233 3.79 -6.66 -12.68
N VAL A 234 5.00 -7.11 -13.04
CA VAL A 234 5.92 -7.88 -12.16
C VAL A 234 6.06 -7.26 -10.75
N CYS A 235 5.96 -5.92 -10.62
CA CYS A 235 6.05 -5.22 -9.35
C CYS A 235 4.91 -5.55 -8.36
N ASP A 236 3.68 -5.70 -8.82
CA ASP A 236 2.52 -5.95 -7.94
C ASP A 236 2.60 -7.36 -7.33
N GLU A 237 3.07 -8.32 -8.13
CA GLU A 237 3.30 -9.70 -7.68
C GLU A 237 4.46 -9.79 -6.67
N ILE A 238 5.59 -9.10 -6.93
CA ILE A 238 6.69 -8.98 -5.97
C ILE A 238 6.18 -8.45 -4.62
N ILE A 239 5.42 -7.36 -4.64
CA ILE A 239 4.87 -6.74 -3.42
C ILE A 239 3.94 -7.71 -2.69
N ALA A 240 3.06 -8.41 -3.42
CA ALA A 240 2.16 -9.40 -2.85
C ALA A 240 2.92 -10.57 -2.20
N GLU A 241 3.93 -11.09 -2.87
CA GLU A 241 4.72 -12.23 -2.39
C GLU A 241 5.65 -11.87 -1.22
N ILE A 242 6.17 -10.63 -1.18
CA ILE A 242 6.86 -10.11 0.01
C ILE A 242 5.89 -10.06 1.19
N ARG A 243 4.68 -9.51 1.03
CA ARG A 243 3.66 -9.45 2.10
C ARG A 243 3.24 -10.84 2.59
N ARG A 244 3.19 -11.83 1.70
CA ARG A 244 2.87 -13.23 2.06
C ARG A 244 4.00 -13.94 2.79
N SER A 245 5.22 -13.41 2.73
CA SER A 245 6.39 -14.06 3.30
C SER A 245 6.56 -13.74 4.77
N ARG A 246 7.06 -14.71 5.53
CA ARG A 246 7.39 -14.53 6.94
C ARG A 246 8.62 -13.65 7.13
N PHE A 247 9.59 -13.79 6.23
CA PHE A 247 10.82 -13.03 6.21
C PHE A 247 11.36 -12.95 4.78
N VAL A 248 12.30 -12.04 4.56
CA VAL A 248 13.00 -11.85 3.29
C VAL A 248 14.48 -12.14 3.47
N VAL A 249 15.07 -12.90 2.54
CA VAL A 249 16.52 -13.00 2.38
C VAL A 249 16.91 -12.15 1.18
N ALA A 250 17.70 -11.10 1.40
CA ALA A 250 18.12 -10.17 0.37
C ALA A 250 19.62 -10.31 0.10
N ASP A 251 19.99 -10.79 -1.09
CA ASP A 251 21.38 -10.94 -1.52
C ASP A 251 21.80 -9.81 -2.47
N PHE A 252 22.73 -8.99 -1.99
CA PHE A 252 23.21 -7.79 -2.68
C PHE A 252 24.43 -8.05 -3.57
N THR A 253 24.80 -9.31 -3.78
CA THR A 253 25.95 -9.66 -4.61
C THR A 253 25.76 -9.16 -6.03
N CYS A 254 26.77 -8.47 -6.57
CA CYS A 254 26.76 -8.00 -7.94
C CYS A 254 28.11 -8.16 -8.63
N GLU A 255 28.09 -8.19 -9.96
CA GLU A 255 29.31 -8.26 -10.78
C GLU A 255 29.90 -6.87 -11.03
N LYS A 256 31.22 -6.81 -11.16
CA LYS A 256 31.92 -5.64 -11.72
C LYS A 256 31.73 -5.62 -13.23
N SER A 257 31.24 -4.52 -13.77
CA SER A 257 31.18 -4.30 -15.22
C SER A 257 32.57 -4.46 -15.83
N LYS A 258 32.69 -5.38 -16.79
CA LYS A 258 33.93 -5.64 -17.54
C LYS A 258 34.40 -4.43 -18.35
N ILE A 259 33.49 -3.48 -18.62
CA ILE A 259 33.74 -2.30 -19.44
C ILE A 259 34.25 -1.13 -18.59
N CYS A 260 33.56 -0.79 -17.50
CA CYS A 260 33.87 0.41 -16.71
C CYS A 260 34.46 0.11 -15.33
N ARG A 261 34.70 -1.16 -14.99
CA ARG A 261 35.17 -1.64 -13.67
C ARG A 261 34.31 -1.17 -12.48
N LYS A 262 33.11 -0.67 -12.73
CA LYS A 262 32.12 -0.29 -11.72
C LYS A 262 31.16 -1.44 -11.47
N PHE A 263 30.74 -1.61 -10.23
CA PHE A 263 29.72 -2.58 -9.86
C PHE A 263 28.37 -2.23 -10.48
N ILE A 264 27.65 -3.24 -10.95
CA ILE A 264 26.28 -3.09 -11.45
C ILE A 264 25.33 -3.33 -10.28
N VAL A 265 25.02 -2.26 -9.54
CA VAL A 265 24.13 -2.32 -8.38
C VAL A 265 22.71 -2.71 -8.82
N ARG A 266 22.09 -3.65 -8.09
CA ARG A 266 20.76 -4.19 -8.41
C ARG A 266 19.68 -3.47 -7.61
N GLY A 267 19.23 -2.32 -8.12
CA GLY A 267 18.22 -1.48 -7.47
C GLY A 267 16.95 -2.22 -7.04
N GLY A 268 16.54 -3.26 -7.76
CA GLY A 268 15.39 -4.11 -7.37
C GLY A 268 15.56 -4.76 -6.00
N VAL A 269 16.72 -5.34 -5.70
CA VAL A 269 16.98 -5.99 -4.39
C VAL A 269 16.91 -4.97 -3.24
N TYR A 270 17.43 -3.76 -3.46
CA TYR A 270 17.34 -2.67 -2.47
C TYR A 270 15.89 -2.23 -2.25
N PHE A 271 15.10 -2.12 -3.32
CA PHE A 271 13.68 -1.79 -3.22
C PHE A 271 12.91 -2.88 -2.45
N GLU A 272 13.10 -4.15 -2.80
CA GLU A 272 12.43 -5.29 -2.15
C GLU A 272 12.80 -5.39 -0.67
N ALA A 273 14.10 -5.27 -0.33
CA ALA A 273 14.58 -5.26 1.04
C ALA A 273 14.05 -4.06 1.83
N GLY A 274 14.07 -2.87 1.25
CA GLY A 274 13.54 -1.65 1.87
C GLY A 274 12.03 -1.71 2.09
N PHE A 275 11.28 -2.27 1.13
CA PHE A 275 9.83 -2.46 1.24
C PHE A 275 9.48 -3.45 2.35
N ALA A 276 10.14 -4.61 2.39
CA ALA A 276 9.97 -5.58 3.47
C ALA A 276 10.30 -4.98 4.84
N PHE A 277 11.40 -4.25 4.93
CA PHE A 277 11.82 -3.55 6.16
C PHE A 277 10.77 -2.53 6.62
N GLY A 278 10.22 -1.73 5.69
CA GLY A 278 9.16 -0.77 5.98
C GLY A 278 7.84 -1.40 6.46
N LEU A 279 7.59 -2.67 6.13
CA LEU A 279 6.45 -3.45 6.61
C LEU A 279 6.75 -4.23 7.90
N ASN A 280 7.88 -3.97 8.57
CA ASN A 280 8.36 -4.76 9.72
C ASN A 280 8.49 -6.26 9.42
N ILE A 281 8.66 -6.65 8.16
CA ILE A 281 9.00 -8.02 7.77
C ILE A 281 10.51 -8.20 7.98
N PRO A 282 10.96 -9.20 8.76
CA PRO A 282 12.38 -9.42 9.00
C PRO A 282 13.16 -9.59 7.69
N VAL A 283 14.23 -8.82 7.54
CA VAL A 283 15.14 -8.90 6.39
C VAL A 283 16.50 -9.44 6.85
N ILE A 284 16.93 -10.55 6.25
CA ILE A 284 18.27 -11.10 6.40
C ILE A 284 19.10 -10.67 5.20
N TRP A 285 20.10 -9.84 5.46
CA TRP A 285 20.97 -9.22 4.46
C TRP A 285 22.15 -10.14 4.19
N THR A 286 22.42 -10.46 2.92
CA THR A 286 23.56 -11.29 2.51
C THR A 286 24.33 -10.61 1.37
N CYS A 287 25.64 -10.82 1.32
CA CYS A 287 26.48 -10.32 0.23
C CYS A 287 27.74 -11.17 0.15
N ARG A 288 28.19 -11.48 -1.07
CA ARG A 288 29.48 -12.15 -1.26
C ARG A 288 30.61 -11.23 -0.79
N GLU A 289 31.59 -11.79 -0.09
CA GLU A 289 32.67 -11.01 0.54
C GLU A 289 33.45 -10.14 -0.46
N ASP A 290 33.64 -10.62 -1.69
CA ASP A 290 34.34 -9.90 -2.77
C ASP A 290 33.53 -8.75 -3.40
N ALA A 291 32.23 -8.67 -3.08
CA ALA A 291 31.28 -7.69 -3.58
C ALA A 291 30.89 -6.65 -2.51
N VAL A 292 31.46 -6.71 -1.30
CA VAL A 292 31.11 -5.81 -0.18
C VAL A 292 31.35 -4.33 -0.51
N ASP A 293 32.42 -4.03 -1.25
CA ASP A 293 32.73 -2.66 -1.69
C ASP A 293 31.65 -2.06 -2.60
N SER A 294 30.79 -2.90 -3.19
CA SER A 294 29.66 -2.48 -4.02
C SER A 294 28.42 -2.06 -3.24
N LEU A 295 28.34 -2.41 -1.95
CA LEU A 295 27.17 -2.13 -1.13
C LEU A 295 26.93 -0.62 -1.02
N HIS A 296 25.68 -0.22 -1.19
CA HIS A 296 25.28 1.17 -1.00
C HIS A 296 25.56 1.62 0.45
N PHE A 297 26.01 2.86 0.61
CA PHE A 297 26.41 3.44 1.89
C PHE A 297 25.35 3.22 2.98
N ASP A 298 24.07 3.50 2.67
CA ASP A 298 22.96 3.40 3.61
C ASP A 298 22.70 1.96 4.09
N THR A 299 23.02 0.96 3.26
CA THR A 299 22.82 -0.45 3.63
C THR A 299 24.02 -1.04 4.35
N ARG A 300 25.22 -0.48 4.20
CA ARG A 300 26.47 -1.02 4.77
C ARG A 300 26.44 -1.10 6.31
N GLN A 301 25.56 -0.35 6.95
CA GLN A 301 25.36 -0.35 8.40
C GLN A 301 24.57 -1.57 8.91
N TYR A 302 23.82 -2.25 8.05
CA TYR A 302 23.12 -3.48 8.42
C TYR A 302 24.07 -4.67 8.50
N ASN A 303 23.80 -5.60 9.42
CA ASN A 303 24.60 -6.80 9.65
C ASN A 303 24.40 -7.82 8.52
N HIS A 304 25.14 -7.62 7.43
CA HIS A 304 25.22 -8.51 6.28
C HIS A 304 25.95 -9.80 6.66
N ILE A 305 25.39 -10.94 6.26
CA ILE A 305 26.14 -12.19 6.18
C ILE A 305 27.09 -12.07 5.00
N LEU A 306 28.37 -11.93 5.30
CA LEU A 306 29.44 -11.93 4.31
C LEU A 306 29.86 -13.38 4.06
N TRP A 307 29.62 -13.85 2.85
CA TRP A 307 29.84 -15.26 2.49
C TRP A 307 30.93 -15.40 1.43
N LYS A 308 31.70 -16.48 1.54
CA LYS A 308 32.82 -16.82 0.64
C LYS A 308 32.40 -17.74 -0.50
N ASP A 309 31.60 -18.73 -0.16
CA ASP A 309 31.10 -19.75 -1.06
C ASP A 309 29.68 -20.18 -0.64
N PRO A 310 28.96 -20.95 -1.47
CA PRO A 310 27.58 -21.35 -1.16
C PRO A 310 27.41 -22.20 0.11
N ASP A 311 28.42 -22.98 0.52
CA ASP A 311 28.32 -23.81 1.72
C ASP A 311 28.49 -22.97 2.99
N ASP A 312 29.41 -22.00 2.96
CA ASP A 312 29.55 -20.98 3.99
C ASP A 312 28.25 -20.14 4.13
N LEU A 313 27.70 -19.67 3.00
CA LEU A 313 26.41 -18.98 2.98
C LEU A 313 25.31 -19.83 3.61
N LYS A 314 25.23 -21.12 3.27
CA LYS A 314 24.23 -22.03 3.82
C LYS A 314 24.32 -22.08 5.35
N GLN A 315 25.51 -22.31 5.89
CA GLN A 315 25.72 -22.46 7.33
C GLN A 315 25.36 -21.19 8.10
N GLN A 316 25.91 -20.05 7.65
CA GLN A 316 25.68 -18.76 8.31
C GLN A 316 24.20 -18.35 8.24
N LEU A 317 23.57 -18.53 7.07
CA LEU A 317 22.16 -18.20 6.88
C LEU A 317 21.25 -19.12 7.70
N THR A 318 21.55 -20.43 7.79
CA THR A 318 20.81 -21.36 8.65
C THR A 318 20.81 -20.89 10.10
N HIS A 319 21.96 -20.50 10.64
CA HIS A 319 22.05 -20.00 12.02
C HIS A 319 21.32 -18.66 12.19
N ARG A 320 21.40 -17.75 11.22
CA ARG A 320 20.72 -16.46 11.30
C ARG A 320 19.20 -16.61 11.27
N ILE A 321 18.67 -17.49 10.41
CA ILE A 321 17.23 -17.78 10.36
C ILE A 321 16.78 -18.34 11.70
N ALA A 322 17.46 -19.35 12.25
CA ALA A 322 17.11 -19.93 13.54
C ALA A 322 17.14 -18.92 14.71
N ALA A 323 18.06 -17.94 14.65
CA ALA A 323 18.21 -16.94 15.71
C ALA A 323 17.19 -15.79 15.64
N VAL A 324 16.82 -15.36 14.42
CA VAL A 324 16.02 -14.16 14.20
C VAL A 324 14.55 -14.48 13.93
N ILE A 325 14.27 -15.66 13.36
CA ILE A 325 12.93 -16.08 12.99
C ILE A 325 12.43 -17.08 14.03
N THR A 326 11.66 -16.60 14.99
CA THR A 326 11.03 -17.44 16.01
C THR A 326 10.14 -18.49 15.35
N PRO A 327 10.22 -19.79 15.68
CA PRO A 327 9.30 -20.80 15.18
C PRO A 327 7.86 -20.47 15.60
N SER A 328 6.88 -20.69 14.70
CA SER A 328 5.48 -20.76 15.15
C SER A 328 5.33 -21.97 16.05
N GLY A 329 4.87 -21.74 17.29
CA GLY A 329 4.54 -22.80 18.24
C GLY A 329 3.34 -23.63 17.81
#